data_AF-A0A942SQI6-F1
#
_entry.id   AF-A0A942SQI6-F1
#
_cell.length_a   1.000
_cell.length_b   1.000
_cell.length_c   1.000
_cell.angle_alpha   90.00
_cell.angle_beta   90.00
_cell.angle_gamma   90.00
#
_symmetry.space_group_name_H-M   'P 1'
#
loop_
_entity.id
_entity.type
_entity.pdbx_description
1 polymer ?
#
loop_
_entity_poly.entity_id
_entity_poly.type
_entity_poly.pdbx_seq_one_letter_code
_entity_poly.pdbx_strand_id
1 'polypeptide(L)'
;MRKMWLVLLLLLTLSGCTNTTTTHIAIDWVDFIKWNGKIYKGIYTKVLSDEKYLGKKIGEVKFKVADNIDDPNYQIKDGDAAFHKKGTPIYSIEGNPQSLAVKDSNVVHGYRVYSVRTSLHFKDLPLSKVNRIEIYKGIESPDGPKRTKEIKESDIIKRFLHILSNGSEQPNFSPNTDKGDPISYDMVFYTDESIAYNFWLQYDGVHYFWAPWDTNILSNEIEEFINI
;
A
#
# COMPACT_ATOMS: atom_id res chain seq x y z
N MET A 1 -30.50 41.97 -53.86
CA MET A 1 -30.65 41.82 -52.39
C MET A 1 -30.78 40.37 -51.93
N ARG A 2 -31.58 39.51 -52.59
CA ARG A 2 -31.79 38.09 -52.21
C ARG A 2 -30.54 37.18 -52.26
N LYS A 3 -29.57 37.46 -53.14
CA LYS A 3 -28.29 36.70 -53.23
C LYS A 3 -27.28 37.07 -52.13
N MET A 4 -27.37 38.27 -51.56
CA MET A 4 -26.47 38.74 -50.49
C MET A 4 -26.85 38.13 -49.13
N TRP A 5 -28.14 37.81 -48.94
CA TRP A 5 -28.63 37.17 -47.72
C TRP A 5 -28.21 35.70 -47.61
N LEU A 6 -28.10 35.00 -48.75
CA LEU A 6 -27.56 33.63 -48.83
C LEU A 6 -26.08 33.55 -48.44
N VAL A 7 -25.28 34.57 -48.80
CA VAL A 7 -23.86 34.63 -48.41
C VAL A 7 -23.70 34.93 -46.91
N LEU A 8 -24.57 35.79 -46.36
CA LEU A 8 -24.59 36.10 -44.93
C LEU A 8 -25.01 34.89 -44.08
N LEU A 9 -25.97 34.09 -44.57
CA LEU A 9 -26.39 32.84 -43.92
C LEU A 9 -25.30 31.77 -43.97
N LEU A 10 -24.51 31.72 -45.06
CA LEU A 10 -23.39 30.79 -45.18
C LEU A 10 -22.27 31.12 -44.19
N LEU A 11 -21.94 32.41 -44.01
CA LEU A 11 -20.89 32.87 -43.11
C LEU A 11 -21.21 32.62 -41.62
N LEU A 12 -22.49 32.63 -41.23
CA LEU A 12 -22.93 32.31 -39.87
C LEU A 12 -22.80 30.82 -39.51
N THR A 13 -22.61 29.94 -40.50
CA THR A 13 -22.40 28.49 -40.26
C THR A 13 -20.93 28.10 -40.11
N LEU A 14 -19.99 29.02 -40.37
CA LEU A 14 -18.54 28.76 -40.30
C LEU A 14 -17.93 29.02 -38.91
N SER A 15 -18.68 29.56 -37.96
CA SER A 15 -18.29 29.62 -36.53
C SER A 15 -18.65 28.32 -35.81
N GLY A 16 -18.19 27.19 -36.34
CA GLY A 16 -18.19 25.92 -35.63
C GLY A 16 -17.08 25.93 -34.58
N CYS A 17 -17.47 25.90 -33.30
CA CYS A 17 -16.56 25.86 -32.17
C CYS A 17 -15.49 24.78 -32.36
N THR A 18 -14.22 25.17 -32.28
CA THR A 18 -13.13 24.24 -31.98
C THR A 18 -13.34 23.73 -30.57
N ASN A 19 -14.11 22.64 -30.44
CA ASN A 19 -14.07 21.81 -29.24
C ASN A 19 -12.71 21.13 -29.22
N THR A 20 -11.67 21.85 -28.81
CA THR A 20 -10.53 21.23 -28.14
C THR A 20 -11.07 20.73 -26.80
N THR A 21 -11.88 19.68 -26.84
CA THR A 21 -12.04 18.78 -25.72
C THR A 21 -10.66 18.17 -25.53
N THR A 22 -9.81 18.84 -24.75
CA THR A 22 -8.72 18.17 -24.05
C THR A 22 -9.39 17.16 -23.14
N THR A 23 -9.66 15.97 -23.70
CA THR A 23 -9.99 14.79 -22.92
C THR A 23 -8.79 14.53 -22.03
N HIS A 24 -8.86 15.03 -20.80
CA HIS A 24 -7.89 14.70 -19.77
C HIS A 24 -8.08 13.22 -19.44
N ILE A 25 -7.26 12.36 -20.04
CA ILE A 25 -7.20 10.95 -19.70
C ILE A 25 -6.48 10.85 -18.36
N ALA A 26 -7.24 10.56 -17.30
CA ALA A 26 -6.68 10.22 -16.01
C ALA A 26 -6.44 8.70 -15.98
N ILE A 27 -5.17 8.30 -15.93
CA ILE A 27 -4.77 6.89 -15.79
C ILE A 27 -4.52 6.62 -14.31
N ASP A 28 -5.28 5.70 -13.74
CA ASP A 28 -5.06 5.21 -12.37
C ASP A 28 -3.96 4.14 -12.37
N TRP A 29 -2.84 4.44 -11.74
CA TRP A 29 -1.67 3.57 -11.72
C TRP A 29 -1.67 2.72 -10.44
N VAL A 30 -1.50 1.41 -10.59
CA VAL A 30 -1.15 0.54 -9.46
C VAL A 30 0.30 0.80 -9.08
N ASP A 31 0.65 0.74 -7.79
CA ASP A 31 2.04 0.87 -7.36
C ASP A 31 2.89 -0.30 -7.89
N PHE A 32 3.80 -0.01 -8.83
CA PHE A 32 4.67 -1.01 -9.45
C PHE A 32 6.07 -0.49 -9.75
N ILE A 33 7.00 -1.43 -9.94
CA ILE A 33 8.31 -1.25 -10.57
C ILE A 33 8.52 -2.35 -11.61
N LYS A 34 8.82 -1.97 -12.85
CA LYS A 34 9.21 -2.91 -13.91
C LYS A 34 10.72 -3.06 -13.91
N TRP A 35 11.20 -4.26 -13.60
CA TRP A 35 12.63 -4.54 -13.48
C TRP A 35 12.97 -5.92 -14.04
N ASN A 36 13.98 -5.97 -14.91
CA ASN A 36 14.50 -7.20 -15.52
C ASN A 36 13.41 -8.10 -16.11
N GLY A 37 12.52 -7.52 -16.92
CA GLY A 37 11.41 -8.20 -17.56
C GLY A 37 10.22 -8.54 -16.65
N LYS A 38 10.28 -8.26 -15.34
CA LYS A 38 9.20 -8.57 -14.39
C LYS A 38 8.56 -7.31 -13.82
N ILE A 39 7.26 -7.39 -13.52
CA ILE A 39 6.53 -6.32 -12.81
C ILE A 39 6.44 -6.72 -11.34
N TYR A 40 7.05 -5.91 -10.48
CA TYR A 40 6.95 -6.03 -9.04
C TYR A 40 5.92 -5.02 -8.54
N LYS A 41 4.93 -5.47 -7.77
CA LYS A 41 3.88 -4.62 -7.21
C LYS A 41 4.22 -4.25 -5.76
N GLY A 42 3.88 -3.05 -5.33
CA GLY A 42 4.00 -2.64 -3.94
C GLY A 42 3.15 -3.54 -3.04
N ILE A 43 3.77 -4.14 -2.02
CA ILE A 43 3.08 -5.04 -1.08
C ILE A 43 2.96 -4.33 0.26
N TYR A 44 1.72 -4.00 0.63
CA TYR A 44 1.41 -3.30 1.89
C TYR A 44 1.27 -4.25 3.07
N THR A 45 1.02 -5.54 2.81
CA THR A 45 0.93 -6.57 3.86
C THR A 45 2.26 -7.23 4.22
N LYS A 46 3.38 -6.63 3.78
CA LYS A 46 4.73 -7.12 4.03
C LYS A 46 5.69 -5.96 4.26
N VAL A 47 6.65 -6.18 5.14
CA VAL A 47 7.73 -5.22 5.44
C VAL A 47 9.08 -5.94 5.48
N LEU A 48 10.16 -5.23 5.18
CA LEU A 48 11.50 -5.76 5.40
C LEU A 48 11.66 -6.10 6.88
N SER A 49 12.06 -7.32 7.24
CA SER A 49 12.05 -7.72 8.65
C SER A 49 13.18 -7.10 9.48
N ASP A 50 14.27 -6.69 8.83
CA ASP A 50 15.42 -6.03 9.44
C ASP A 50 16.29 -5.44 8.32
N GLU A 51 16.95 -4.30 8.56
CA GLU A 51 17.84 -3.66 7.58
C GLU A 51 19.02 -4.57 7.18
N LYS A 52 19.42 -5.53 8.03
CA LYS A 52 20.46 -6.52 7.69
C LYS A 52 20.11 -7.40 6.47
N TYR A 53 18.83 -7.51 6.13
CA TYR A 53 18.35 -8.24 4.95
C TYR A 53 18.26 -7.38 3.69
N LEU A 54 18.58 -6.09 3.80
CA LEU A 54 18.74 -5.23 2.63
C LEU A 54 19.99 -5.69 1.87
N GLY A 55 19.77 -6.18 0.66
CA GLY A 55 20.86 -6.58 -0.22
C GLY A 55 21.47 -5.40 -0.96
N LYS A 56 22.31 -5.71 -1.95
CA LYS A 56 22.96 -4.67 -2.78
C LYS A 56 21.96 -3.85 -3.60
N LYS A 57 22.35 -2.61 -3.93
CA LYS A 57 21.71 -1.81 -4.99
C LYS A 57 21.85 -2.58 -6.31
N ILE A 58 20.72 -2.93 -6.93
CA ILE A 58 20.68 -3.63 -8.22
C ILE A 58 20.42 -2.68 -9.38
N GLY A 59 19.96 -1.46 -9.09
CA GLY A 59 19.75 -0.43 -10.09
C GLY A 59 18.99 0.76 -9.53
N GLU A 60 18.32 1.47 -10.42
CA GLU A 60 17.55 2.66 -10.08
C GLU A 60 16.40 2.87 -11.06
N VAL A 61 15.38 3.57 -10.60
CA VAL A 61 14.24 3.98 -11.42
C VAL A 61 14.72 4.91 -12.54
N LYS A 62 14.33 4.61 -13.78
CA LYS A 62 14.67 5.40 -14.97
C LYS A 62 13.58 6.39 -15.33
N PHE A 63 12.32 6.08 -15.00
CA PHE A 63 11.17 6.89 -15.37
C PHE A 63 10.02 6.71 -14.37
N LYS A 64 9.43 7.83 -13.92
CA LYS A 64 8.18 7.84 -13.16
C LYS A 64 7.02 7.91 -14.16
N VAL A 65 6.11 6.96 -14.09
CA VAL A 65 4.99 6.86 -15.04
C VAL A 65 3.83 7.76 -14.62
N ALA A 66 3.45 7.75 -13.33
CA ALA A 66 2.39 8.60 -12.84
C ALA A 66 2.70 10.07 -13.08
N ASP A 67 1.69 10.82 -13.52
CA ASP A 67 1.72 12.24 -13.89
C ASP A 67 2.59 12.58 -15.12
N ASN A 68 3.21 11.59 -15.77
CA ASN A 68 4.10 11.80 -16.92
C ASN A 68 3.61 11.10 -18.20
N ILE A 69 2.55 10.29 -18.10
CA ILE A 69 1.95 9.56 -19.21
C ILE A 69 0.46 9.87 -19.26
N ASP A 70 0.02 10.36 -20.42
CA ASP A 70 -1.37 10.60 -20.81
C ASP A 70 -1.85 9.65 -21.91
N ASP A 71 -0.95 8.90 -22.55
CA ASP A 71 -1.27 7.87 -23.54
C ASP A 71 -1.74 6.57 -22.86
N PRO A 72 -3.01 6.17 -22.99
CA PRO A 72 -3.52 4.92 -22.41
C PRO A 72 -2.90 3.67 -23.06
N ASN A 73 -2.22 3.80 -24.20
CA ASN A 73 -1.53 2.70 -24.88
C ASN A 73 -0.06 2.56 -24.48
N TYR A 74 0.42 3.38 -23.54
CA TYR A 74 1.80 3.32 -23.08
C TYR A 74 2.20 1.93 -22.61
N GLN A 75 3.32 1.43 -23.15
CA GLN A 75 3.86 0.13 -22.80
C GLN A 75 4.94 0.27 -21.74
N ILE A 76 4.68 -0.26 -20.55
CA ILE A 76 5.61 -0.27 -19.42
C ILE A 76 6.90 -1.01 -19.80
N LYS A 77 8.04 -0.40 -19.52
CA LYS A 77 9.40 -0.92 -19.85
C LYS A 77 10.30 -0.96 -18.63
N ASP A 78 11.41 -1.71 -18.74
CA ASP A 78 12.35 -1.89 -17.63
C ASP A 78 12.96 -0.56 -17.16
N GLY A 79 12.84 -0.30 -15.86
CA GLY A 79 13.20 0.96 -15.21
C GLY A 79 12.03 1.90 -14.96
N ASP A 80 10.83 1.58 -15.45
CA ASP A 80 9.62 2.33 -15.10
C ASP A 80 9.17 2.01 -13.67
N ALA A 81 8.73 3.03 -12.96
CA ALA A 81 8.01 2.92 -11.70
C ALA A 81 6.75 3.77 -11.74
N ALA A 82 5.68 3.31 -11.11
CA ALA A 82 4.43 4.07 -11.04
C ALA A 82 4.66 5.43 -10.34
N PHE A 83 5.15 5.40 -9.09
CA PHE A 83 5.20 6.58 -8.25
C PHE A 83 6.61 7.08 -7.90
N HIS A 84 7.62 6.22 -8.01
CA HIS A 84 9.00 6.59 -7.67
C HIS A 84 9.64 7.50 -8.71
N LYS A 85 10.39 8.51 -8.23
CA LYS A 85 11.12 9.44 -9.08
C LYS A 85 12.31 8.75 -9.76
N LYS A 86 12.72 9.29 -10.92
CA LYS A 86 13.97 8.88 -11.59
C LYS A 86 15.16 9.02 -10.62
N GLY A 87 16.05 8.03 -10.63
CA GLY A 87 17.22 7.96 -9.76
C GLY A 87 16.96 7.28 -8.41
N THR A 88 15.71 6.98 -8.04
CA THR A 88 15.41 6.23 -6.82
C THR A 88 16.11 4.86 -6.85
N PRO A 89 16.99 4.55 -5.88
CA PRO A 89 17.69 3.27 -5.84
C PRO A 89 16.75 2.09 -5.59
N ILE A 90 17.02 0.98 -6.28
CA ILE A 90 16.31 -0.29 -6.12
C ILE A 90 17.31 -1.29 -5.53
N TYR A 91 16.93 -1.93 -4.43
CA TYR A 91 17.73 -2.90 -3.71
C TYR A 91 17.15 -4.31 -3.85
N SER A 92 18.04 -5.29 -3.81
CA SER A 92 17.66 -6.69 -3.60
C SER A 92 17.32 -6.94 -2.13
N ILE A 93 16.57 -8.02 -1.84
CA ILE A 93 16.34 -8.49 -0.48
C ILE A 93 17.01 -9.85 -0.33
N GLU A 94 17.87 -9.98 0.68
CA GLU A 94 18.64 -11.20 0.93
C GLU A 94 17.70 -12.38 1.20
N GLY A 95 17.99 -13.53 0.58
CA GLY A 95 17.15 -14.72 0.65
C GLY A 95 15.79 -14.62 -0.06
N ASN A 96 15.46 -13.49 -0.72
CA ASN A 96 14.19 -13.32 -1.43
C ASN A 96 14.33 -12.72 -2.84
N PRO A 97 14.68 -13.53 -3.86
CA PRO A 97 14.90 -13.05 -5.24
C PRO A 97 13.61 -12.61 -5.96
N GLN A 98 12.44 -12.84 -5.37
CA GLN A 98 11.14 -12.45 -5.93
C GLN A 98 10.64 -11.12 -5.37
N SER A 99 11.49 -10.42 -4.60
CA SER A 99 11.16 -9.15 -3.99
C SER A 99 12.29 -8.13 -4.13
N LEU A 100 11.90 -6.86 -4.13
CA LEU A 100 12.76 -5.68 -4.19
C LEU A 100 12.45 -4.78 -3.00
N ALA A 101 13.43 -3.99 -2.59
CA ALA A 101 13.28 -2.96 -1.58
C ALA A 101 13.56 -1.58 -2.15
N VAL A 102 12.73 -0.60 -1.79
CA VAL A 102 12.93 0.82 -2.12
C VAL A 102 12.75 1.64 -0.84
N LYS A 103 13.64 2.61 -0.61
CA LYS A 103 13.60 3.44 0.59
C LYS A 103 12.29 4.24 0.65
N ASP A 104 11.61 4.16 1.78
CA ASP A 104 10.33 4.81 2.07
C ASP A 104 10.28 5.07 3.57
N SER A 105 10.32 6.33 4.01
CA SER A 105 10.30 6.67 5.44
C SER A 105 8.97 6.36 6.12
N ASN A 106 7.91 6.14 5.33
CA ASN A 106 6.54 5.94 5.81
C ASN A 106 6.24 4.44 5.97
N VAL A 107 7.25 3.61 6.19
CA VAL A 107 7.09 2.18 6.52
C VAL A 107 7.97 1.77 7.66
N VAL A 108 7.54 0.70 8.32
CA VAL A 108 8.37 -0.02 9.27
C VAL A 108 9.70 -0.39 8.60
N HIS A 109 10.79 -0.04 9.29
CA HIS A 109 12.18 -0.22 8.84
C HIS A 109 12.60 0.56 7.58
N GLY A 110 11.78 1.49 7.09
CA GLY A 110 12.25 2.48 6.10
C GLY A 110 12.38 1.96 4.66
N TYR A 111 11.92 0.75 4.35
CA TYR A 111 11.94 0.17 3.01
C TYR A 111 10.61 -0.47 2.61
N ARG A 112 10.00 0.04 1.55
CA ARG A 112 8.83 -0.54 0.89
C ARG A 112 9.24 -1.80 0.15
N VAL A 113 8.49 -2.88 0.36
CA VAL A 113 8.67 -4.15 -0.33
C VAL A 113 7.84 -4.18 -1.60
N TYR A 114 8.49 -4.51 -2.73
CA TYR A 114 7.84 -4.79 -4.01
C TYR A 114 8.02 -6.27 -4.33
N SER A 115 6.97 -6.97 -4.78
CA SER A 115 7.06 -8.40 -5.10
C SER A 115 6.31 -8.75 -6.37
N VAL A 116 6.74 -9.81 -7.05
CA VAL A 116 5.95 -10.43 -8.13
C VAL A 116 4.79 -11.28 -7.58
N ARG A 117 4.80 -11.59 -6.27
CA ARG A 117 3.71 -12.29 -5.58
C ARG A 117 2.65 -11.30 -5.13
N THR A 118 1.44 -11.80 -4.92
CA THR A 118 0.31 -11.00 -4.45
C THR A 118 0.38 -10.74 -2.95
N SER A 119 -0.35 -9.71 -2.51
CA SER A 119 -0.62 -9.47 -1.10
C SER A 119 -1.34 -10.67 -0.47
N LEU A 120 -1.08 -10.90 0.81
CA LEU A 120 -1.68 -11.97 1.61
C LEU A 120 -2.71 -11.39 2.58
N HIS A 121 -3.68 -12.22 2.99
CA HIS A 121 -4.63 -11.93 4.07
C HIS A 121 -4.07 -12.40 5.41
N PHE A 122 -4.63 -11.90 6.52
CA PHE A 122 -4.21 -12.31 7.86
C PHE A 122 -4.33 -13.83 8.06
N LYS A 123 -5.41 -14.44 7.53
CA LYS A 123 -5.63 -15.89 7.56
C LYS A 123 -4.55 -16.73 6.87
N ASP A 124 -3.75 -16.11 5.99
CA ASP A 124 -2.64 -16.78 5.29
C ASP A 124 -1.32 -16.73 6.09
N LEU A 125 -1.29 -16.02 7.23
CA LEU A 125 -0.13 -15.94 8.12
C LEU A 125 0.17 -17.33 8.71
N PRO A 126 1.40 -17.88 8.56
CA PRO A 126 1.79 -19.11 9.25
C PRO A 126 1.95 -18.86 10.76
N LEU A 127 0.84 -18.87 11.50
CA LEU A 127 0.78 -18.53 12.93
C LEU A 127 1.80 -19.31 13.77
N SER A 128 2.05 -20.58 13.44
CA SER A 128 3.01 -21.44 14.15
C SER A 128 4.48 -21.01 13.99
N LYS A 129 4.80 -20.19 12.99
CA LYS A 129 6.15 -19.66 12.77
C LYS A 129 6.38 -18.29 13.43
N VAL A 130 5.32 -17.66 13.94
CA VAL A 130 5.43 -16.31 14.51
C VAL A 130 6.18 -16.39 15.85
N ASN A 131 7.27 -15.64 15.96
CA ASN A 131 8.15 -15.66 17.13
C ASN A 131 8.39 -14.28 17.77
N ARG A 132 7.99 -13.22 17.08
CA ARG A 132 8.02 -11.84 17.56
C ARG A 132 6.90 -11.06 16.88
N ILE A 133 6.30 -10.16 17.63
CA ILE A 133 5.28 -9.24 17.14
C ILE A 133 5.67 -7.82 17.54
N GLU A 134 5.53 -6.88 16.61
CA GLU A 134 5.68 -5.46 16.90
C GLU A 134 4.43 -4.71 16.48
N ILE A 135 4.09 -3.69 17.27
CA ILE A 135 2.92 -2.84 17.06
C ILE A 135 3.42 -1.43 16.84
N TYR A 136 2.93 -0.80 15.78
CA TYR A 136 3.25 0.58 15.43
C TYR A 136 1.98 1.41 15.38
N LYS A 137 2.09 2.67 15.80
CA LYS A 137 1.02 3.66 15.70
C LYS A 137 1.49 4.84 14.85
N GLY A 138 0.58 5.38 14.03
CA GLY A 138 0.78 6.65 13.33
C GLY A 138 1.78 6.59 12.19
N ILE A 139 1.64 5.63 11.27
CA ILE A 139 2.48 5.58 10.05
C ILE A 139 2.31 6.82 9.16
N GLU A 140 1.18 7.51 9.27
CA GLU A 140 0.93 8.81 8.62
C GLU A 140 1.51 10.00 9.40
N SER A 141 2.23 9.75 10.51
CA SER A 141 2.95 10.79 11.23
C SER A 141 4.12 11.32 10.39
N PRO A 142 4.42 12.64 10.45
CA PRO A 142 5.62 13.22 9.84
C PRO A 142 6.92 12.52 10.26
N ASP A 143 6.92 11.91 11.45
CA ASP A 143 8.07 11.21 12.03
C ASP A 143 8.17 9.72 11.60
N GLY A 144 7.24 9.25 10.77
CA GLY A 144 7.13 7.85 10.36
C GLY A 144 6.53 6.92 11.43
N PRO A 145 6.55 5.59 11.18
CA PRO A 145 5.99 4.60 12.10
C PRO A 145 6.68 4.62 13.46
N LYS A 146 5.92 4.83 14.54
CA LYS A 146 6.44 4.72 15.91
C LYS A 146 6.04 3.40 16.54
N ARG A 147 7.03 2.57 16.90
CA ARG A 147 6.81 1.32 17.62
C ARG A 147 6.28 1.62 19.03
N THR A 148 5.12 1.08 19.37
CA THR A 148 4.49 1.20 20.70
C THR A 148 4.72 -0.04 21.54
N LYS A 149 4.79 -1.22 20.92
CA LYS A 149 4.95 -2.50 21.62
C LYS A 149 5.84 -3.48 20.86
N GLU A 150 6.55 -4.31 21.61
CA GLU A 150 7.24 -5.51 21.13
C GLU A 150 6.85 -6.68 22.04
N ILE A 151 6.52 -7.83 21.45
CA ILE A 151 6.11 -9.05 22.14
C ILE A 151 7.03 -10.18 21.68
N LYS A 152 7.68 -10.88 22.61
CA LYS A 152 8.62 -11.98 22.34
C LYS A 152 8.29 -13.27 23.09
N GLU A 153 7.52 -13.17 24.17
CA GLU A 153 7.19 -14.29 25.03
C GLU A 153 6.19 -15.22 24.34
N SER A 154 6.55 -16.50 24.18
CA SER A 154 5.78 -17.46 23.37
C SER A 154 4.31 -17.58 23.81
N ASP A 155 4.03 -17.61 25.10
CA ASP A 155 2.65 -17.75 25.60
C ASP A 155 1.83 -16.47 25.41
N ILE A 156 2.48 -15.31 25.48
CA ILE A 156 1.86 -14.01 25.17
C ILE A 156 1.56 -13.92 23.67
N ILE A 157 2.49 -14.35 22.81
CA ILE A 157 2.28 -14.44 21.35
C ILE A 157 1.09 -15.34 21.04
N LYS A 158 1.02 -16.54 21.62
CA LYS A 158 -0.10 -17.47 21.38
C LYS A 158 -1.44 -16.85 21.79
N ARG A 159 -1.51 -16.22 22.96
CA ARG A 159 -2.74 -15.53 23.42
C ARG A 159 -3.11 -14.40 22.45
N PHE A 160 -2.13 -13.60 22.04
CA PHE A 160 -2.36 -12.49 21.11
C PHE A 160 -2.90 -12.98 19.76
N LEU A 161 -2.24 -13.98 19.15
CA LEU A 161 -2.69 -14.58 17.90
C LEU A 161 -4.06 -15.25 18.03
N HIS A 162 -4.37 -15.83 19.19
CA HIS A 162 -5.70 -16.38 19.48
C HIS A 162 -6.78 -15.29 19.46
N ILE A 163 -6.54 -14.12 20.05
CA ILE A 163 -7.50 -13.00 19.99
C ILE A 163 -7.70 -12.54 18.53
N LEU A 164 -6.61 -12.39 17.79
CA LEU A 164 -6.63 -11.93 16.40
C LEU A 164 -7.35 -12.89 15.43
N SER A 165 -7.30 -14.19 15.70
CA SER A 165 -7.88 -15.24 14.84
C SER A 165 -9.33 -15.59 15.17
N ASN A 166 -9.84 -15.18 16.34
CA ASN A 166 -11.21 -15.46 16.78
C ASN A 166 -12.13 -14.25 16.68
N GLY A 167 -11.82 -13.30 15.79
CA GLY A 167 -12.74 -12.21 15.51
C GLY A 167 -14.05 -12.74 14.89
N SER A 168 -15.15 -12.02 15.13
CA SER A 168 -16.44 -12.25 14.46
C SER A 168 -16.62 -11.40 13.20
N GLU A 169 -16.92 -12.05 12.08
CA GLU A 169 -17.41 -11.35 10.88
C GLU A 169 -18.76 -10.68 11.16
N GLN A 170 -18.87 -9.42 10.78
CA GLN A 170 -20.12 -8.67 10.85
C GLN A 170 -20.37 -8.02 9.49
N PRO A 171 -21.18 -8.65 8.62
CA PRO A 171 -21.37 -8.19 7.23
C PRO A 171 -21.87 -6.76 7.07
N ASN A 172 -22.58 -6.24 8.09
CA ASN A 172 -23.13 -4.89 8.11
C ASN A 172 -22.39 -3.96 9.07
N PHE A 173 -21.17 -4.32 9.49
CA PHE A 173 -20.38 -3.45 10.34
C PHE A 173 -19.95 -2.22 9.57
N SER A 174 -20.19 -1.06 10.17
CA SER A 174 -19.63 0.21 9.76
C SER A 174 -18.84 0.77 10.92
N PRO A 175 -17.56 1.16 10.72
CA PRO A 175 -16.77 1.81 11.76
C PRO A 175 -17.47 3.08 12.26
N ASN A 176 -17.38 3.34 13.57
CA ASN A 176 -17.81 4.61 14.15
C ASN A 176 -16.85 5.74 13.76
N THR A 177 -17.34 6.74 13.03
CA THR A 177 -16.54 7.91 12.61
C THR A 177 -17.00 9.22 13.25
N ASP A 178 -17.82 9.17 14.30
CA ASP A 178 -18.39 10.37 14.96
C ASP A 178 -17.31 11.31 15.51
N LYS A 179 -16.13 10.76 15.86
CA LYS A 179 -14.98 11.48 16.42
C LYS A 179 -13.81 11.62 15.45
N GLY A 180 -14.03 11.32 14.16
CA GLY A 180 -13.00 11.28 13.13
C GLY A 180 -12.70 9.87 12.66
N ASP A 181 -11.65 9.74 11.84
CA ASP A 181 -11.27 8.46 11.24
C ASP A 181 -10.74 7.47 12.30
N PRO A 182 -10.93 6.15 12.09
CA PRO A 182 -10.38 5.13 12.97
C PRO A 182 -8.87 5.24 13.13
N ILE A 183 -8.38 4.98 14.34
CA ILE A 183 -6.96 4.90 14.61
C ILE A 183 -6.40 3.63 13.98
N SER A 184 -5.41 3.74 13.12
CA SER A 184 -4.72 2.61 12.51
C SER A 184 -3.46 2.21 13.27
N TYR A 185 -3.27 0.89 13.39
CA TYR A 185 -2.09 0.23 13.95
C TYR A 185 -1.52 -0.75 12.92
N ASP A 186 -0.21 -0.70 12.71
CA ASP A 186 0.50 -1.70 11.92
C ASP A 186 1.00 -2.82 12.83
N MET A 187 0.53 -4.02 12.52
CA MET A 187 0.82 -5.25 13.23
C MET A 187 1.86 -6.05 12.44
N VAL A 188 3.10 -6.08 12.91
CA VAL A 188 4.21 -6.74 12.23
C VAL A 188 4.52 -8.07 12.88
N PHE A 189 4.42 -9.16 12.11
CA PHE A 189 4.62 -10.54 12.57
C PHE A 189 5.89 -11.13 11.94
N TYR A 190 6.85 -11.46 12.79
CA TYR A 190 8.15 -11.98 12.42
C TYR A 190 8.18 -13.51 12.44
N THR A 191 8.83 -14.10 11.43
CA THR A 191 8.90 -15.56 11.20
C THR A 191 10.34 -16.03 10.90
N ASP A 192 11.33 -15.24 11.32
CA ASP A 192 12.76 -15.37 10.97
C ASP A 192 13.13 -15.25 9.48
N GLU A 193 12.15 -15.00 8.61
CA GLU A 193 12.38 -14.70 7.19
C GLU A 193 12.81 -13.23 6.97
N SER A 194 13.40 -12.93 5.80
CA SER A 194 13.85 -11.56 5.45
C SER A 194 12.71 -10.55 5.25
N ILE A 195 11.48 -11.05 5.14
CA ILE A 195 10.28 -10.24 5.03
C ILE A 195 9.31 -10.68 6.12
N ALA A 196 8.84 -9.73 6.91
CA ALA A 196 7.81 -9.93 7.91
C ALA A 196 6.42 -9.63 7.32
N TYR A 197 5.38 -10.16 7.95
CA TYR A 197 3.99 -9.89 7.59
C TYR A 197 3.54 -8.63 8.30
N ASN A 198 2.73 -7.82 7.61
CA ASN A 198 2.18 -6.58 8.14
C ASN A 198 0.67 -6.55 7.92
N PHE A 199 -0.10 -6.22 8.93
CA PHE A 199 -1.55 -6.10 8.80
C PHE A 199 -2.06 -4.88 9.57
N TRP A 200 -3.08 -4.23 9.04
CA TRP A 200 -3.66 -3.03 9.62
C TRP A 200 -4.81 -3.38 10.54
N LEU A 201 -4.64 -3.08 11.82
CA LEU A 201 -5.70 -3.14 12.79
C LEU A 201 -6.25 -1.72 13.00
N GLN A 202 -7.57 -1.57 12.97
CA GLN A 202 -8.21 -0.27 13.19
C GLN A 202 -8.99 -0.25 14.50
N TYR A 203 -9.10 0.93 15.09
CA TYR A 203 -9.91 1.20 16.28
C TYR A 203 -10.79 2.43 16.06
N ASP A 204 -12.11 2.26 16.09
CA ASP A 204 -13.09 3.32 15.82
C ASP A 204 -13.56 4.08 17.09
N GLY A 205 -12.89 3.84 18.23
CA GLY A 205 -13.29 4.38 19.53
C GLY A 205 -14.21 3.47 20.33
N VAL A 206 -14.67 2.36 19.75
CA VAL A 206 -15.51 1.34 20.42
C VAL A 206 -15.02 -0.08 20.13
N HIS A 207 -14.64 -0.37 18.89
CA HIS A 207 -14.29 -1.70 18.39
C HIS A 207 -12.91 -1.70 17.76
N TYR A 208 -12.17 -2.80 17.97
CA TYR A 208 -11.01 -3.15 17.18
C TYR A 208 -11.42 -4.05 16.02
N PHE A 209 -10.93 -3.79 14.82
CA PHE A 209 -11.32 -4.57 13.64
C PHE A 209 -10.24 -4.62 12.56
N TRP A 210 -10.23 -5.73 11.82
CA TRP A 210 -9.43 -5.87 10.60
C TRP A 210 -10.06 -5.09 9.45
N ALA A 211 -9.25 -4.38 8.66
CA ALA A 211 -9.68 -3.68 7.46
C ALA A 211 -8.52 -3.58 6.43
N PRO A 212 -8.79 -3.38 5.14
CA PRO A 212 -10.12 -3.27 4.50
C PRO A 212 -10.66 -4.60 3.93
N TRP A 213 -9.87 -5.68 3.91
CA TRP A 213 -10.19 -6.88 3.11
C TRP A 213 -11.02 -7.94 3.84
N ASP A 214 -10.91 -8.02 5.16
CA ASP A 214 -11.63 -9.00 5.98
C ASP A 214 -12.21 -8.26 7.21
N THR A 215 -13.31 -7.51 7.04
CA THR A 215 -13.94 -6.74 8.13
C THR A 215 -14.41 -7.67 9.24
N ASN A 216 -13.58 -7.76 10.27
CA ASN A 216 -13.75 -8.71 11.35
C ASN A 216 -13.47 -8.02 12.69
N ILE A 217 -14.47 -8.02 13.57
CA ILE A 217 -14.41 -7.35 14.88
C ILE A 217 -13.73 -8.27 15.88
N LEU A 218 -12.73 -7.73 16.57
CA LEU A 218 -11.94 -8.43 17.57
C LEU A 218 -12.50 -8.22 18.98
N SER A 219 -12.14 -9.14 19.88
CA SER A 219 -12.40 -8.97 21.31
C SER A 219 -11.64 -7.77 21.87
N ASN A 220 -12.28 -7.04 22.80
CA ASN A 220 -11.66 -5.93 23.52
C ASN A 220 -10.46 -6.34 24.39
N GLU A 221 -10.25 -7.65 24.62
CA GLU A 221 -9.03 -8.16 25.26
C GLU A 221 -7.74 -7.73 24.54
N ILE A 222 -7.83 -7.38 23.24
CA ILE A 222 -6.70 -6.85 22.47
C ILE A 222 -6.13 -5.54 23.05
N GLU A 223 -6.95 -4.78 23.80
CA GLU A 223 -6.58 -3.51 24.39
C GLU A 223 -5.38 -3.63 25.35
N GLU A 224 -5.27 -4.76 26.06
CA GLU A 224 -4.15 -5.07 26.97
C GLU A 224 -2.78 -5.04 26.28
N PHE A 225 -2.76 -5.19 24.95
CA PHE A 225 -1.54 -5.25 24.15
C PHE A 225 -1.24 -3.93 23.45
N ILE A 226 -2.21 -3.04 23.31
CA ILE A 226 -2.15 -1.84 22.45
C ILE A 226 -2.03 -0.53 23.26
N ASN A 227 -2.68 -0.42 24.43
CA ASN A 227 -2.87 0.84 25.16
C ASN A 227 -1.90 1.09 26.35
N ILE A 228 -0.62 0.73 26.26
CA ILE A 228 0.38 0.96 27.32
C ILE A 228 1.35 2.10 26.97
#